data_AF-A0A959SAF4-F1
#
_entry.id   AF-A0A959SAF4-F1
#
_cell.length_a   1.000
_cell.length_b   1.000
_cell.length_c   1.000
_cell.angle_alpha   90.00
_cell.angle_beta   90.00
_cell.angle_gamma   90.00
#
_symmetry.space_group_name_H-M   'P 1'
#
loop_
_entity.id
_entity.type
_entity.pdbx_description
1 polymer ?
#
loop_
_entity_poly.entity_id
_entity_poly.type
_entity_poly.pdbx_seq_one_letter_code
_entity_poly.pdbx_strand_id
1 'polypeptide(L)'
;MESIGRSLDTLGYTDLNYLQLSFSAMVAALFLQSGIDKVVHWKGEKAYLTDHFAKSPLNGFVPVALPVLTTLELGAGAFSAIGFFSVALGQGNAMGLMGMLFAVKAIFFLFLGQRLAKDYAGAASLVPYFLLCAGGLYFHLQG
;
A
#
# COMPACT_ATOMS: atom_id res chain seq x y z
N MET A 1 11.50 -28.03 -3.13
CA MET A 1 11.07 -26.98 -2.17
C MET A 1 11.80 -27.11 -0.84
N GLU A 2 11.89 -28.32 -0.27
CA GLU A 2 12.64 -28.60 0.97
C GLU A 2 14.13 -28.17 0.95
N SER A 3 14.79 -28.31 -0.20
CA SER A 3 16.19 -27.87 -0.38
C SER A 3 16.37 -26.35 -0.44
N ILE A 4 15.35 -25.57 -0.84
CA ILE A 4 15.46 -24.11 -0.90
C ILE A 4 15.27 -23.52 0.50
N GLY A 5 14.27 -24.01 1.26
CA GLY A 5 14.07 -23.61 2.66
C GLY A 5 15.32 -23.84 3.52
N ARG A 6 15.96 -25.02 3.38
CA ARG A 6 17.20 -25.33 4.11
C ARG A 6 18.40 -24.42 3.79
N SER A 7 18.52 -23.90 2.57
CA SER A 7 19.63 -23.01 2.17
C SER A 7 19.51 -21.59 2.72
N LEU A 8 18.33 -21.26 3.23
CA LEU A 8 17.88 -19.93 3.58
C LEU A 8 17.76 -19.77 5.10
N ASP A 9 17.37 -20.85 5.79
CA ASP A 9 17.58 -21.01 7.23
C ASP A 9 19.05 -20.81 7.63
N THR A 10 19.98 -21.26 6.78
CA THR A 10 21.42 -21.05 6.99
C THR A 10 21.86 -19.59 6.91
N LEU A 11 21.05 -18.71 6.31
CA LEU A 11 21.25 -17.26 6.29
C LEU A 11 20.57 -16.56 7.48
N GLY A 12 19.91 -17.30 8.38
CA GLY A 12 19.26 -16.76 9.58
C GLY A 12 17.85 -16.20 9.33
N TYR A 13 17.26 -16.44 8.16
CA TYR A 13 15.90 -16.02 7.84
C TYR A 13 14.88 -17.10 8.21
N THR A 14 13.73 -16.66 8.73
CA THR A 14 12.58 -17.53 9.00
C THR A 14 11.56 -17.44 7.87
N ASP A 15 10.65 -18.42 7.77
CA ASP A 15 9.47 -18.38 6.89
C ASP A 15 8.69 -17.06 7.01
N LEU A 16 8.63 -16.51 8.23
CA LEU A 16 7.98 -15.22 8.50
C LEU A 16 8.68 -14.06 7.80
N ASN A 17 10.01 -14.01 7.84
CA ASN A 17 10.78 -12.95 7.20
C ASN A 17 10.56 -12.95 5.68
N TYR A 18 10.42 -14.12 5.06
CA TYR A 18 10.12 -14.22 3.63
C TYR A 18 8.79 -13.60 3.26
N LEU A 19 7.75 -13.85 4.06
CA LEU A 19 6.45 -13.23 3.87
C LEU A 19 6.54 -11.72 4.07
N GLN A 20 7.15 -11.26 5.17
CA GLN A 20 7.33 -9.85 5.46
C GLN A 20 8.03 -9.10 4.32
N LEU A 21 9.12 -9.65 3.79
CA LEU A 21 9.85 -9.10 2.63
C LEU A 21 8.96 -9.06 1.39
N SER A 22 8.25 -10.15 1.08
CA SER A 22 7.41 -10.24 -0.12
C SER A 22 6.26 -9.23 -0.09
N PHE A 23 5.55 -9.13 1.04
CA PHE A 23 4.49 -8.14 1.22
C PHE A 23 5.04 -6.71 1.16
N SER A 24 6.15 -6.43 1.86
CA SER A 24 6.79 -5.11 1.84
C SER A 24 7.22 -4.70 0.43
N ALA A 25 7.77 -5.62 -0.36
CA ALA A 25 8.16 -5.35 -1.74
C ALA A 25 6.95 -5.05 -2.63
N MET A 26 5.86 -5.83 -2.53
CA MET A 26 4.64 -5.58 -3.31
C MET A 26 3.99 -4.24 -2.95
N VAL A 27 3.87 -3.93 -1.66
CA VAL A 27 3.27 -2.67 -1.19
C VAL A 27 4.14 -1.48 -1.55
N ALA A 28 5.47 -1.61 -1.45
CA ALA A 28 6.41 -0.58 -1.90
C ALA A 28 6.23 -0.31 -3.40
N ALA A 29 6.26 -1.34 -4.25
CA ALA A 29 6.10 -1.18 -5.69
C ALA A 29 4.76 -0.53 -6.06
N LEU A 30 3.66 -1.02 -5.49
CA LEU A 30 2.32 -0.50 -5.73
C LEU A 30 2.20 0.99 -5.39
N PHE A 31 2.59 1.36 -4.16
CA PHE A 31 2.31 2.71 -3.65
C PHE A 31 3.39 3.73 -3.98
N LEU A 32 4.65 3.34 -4.15
CA LEU A 32 5.65 4.26 -4.70
C LEU A 32 5.30 4.62 -6.14
N GLN A 33 4.95 3.64 -6.98
CA GLN A 33 4.53 3.93 -8.34
C GLN A 33 3.29 4.83 -8.34
N SER A 34 2.23 4.44 -7.62
CA SER A 34 0.97 5.21 -7.60
C SER A 34 1.12 6.60 -7.00
N GLY A 35 1.88 6.75 -5.92
CA GLY A 35 2.07 8.03 -5.23
C GLY A 35 2.98 8.99 -6.01
N ILE A 36 4.09 8.49 -6.59
CA ILE A 36 5.00 9.31 -7.40
C ILE A 36 4.29 9.78 -8.67
N ASP A 37 3.55 8.90 -9.34
CA ASP A 37 2.77 9.23 -10.53
C ASP A 37 1.81 10.39 -10.26
N LYS A 38 1.07 10.36 -9.13
CA LYS A 38 0.20 11.46 -8.70
C LYS A 38 0.94 12.78 -8.50
N VAL A 39 2.14 12.76 -7.90
CA VAL A 39 2.94 13.97 -7.69
C VAL A 39 3.42 14.56 -9.02
N VAL A 40 3.92 13.72 -9.93
CA VAL A 40 4.43 14.17 -11.23
C VAL A 40 3.29 14.66 -12.14
N HIS A 41 2.15 13.97 -12.13
CA HIS A 41 1.00 14.25 -13.00
C HIS A 41 -0.17 14.91 -12.27
N TRP A 42 0.13 15.72 -11.26
CA TRP A 42 -0.84 16.29 -10.33
C TRP A 42 -2.05 16.99 -10.97
N LYS A 43 -1.82 17.80 -12.00
CA LYS A 43 -2.91 18.54 -12.68
C LYS A 43 -3.87 17.61 -13.41
N GLY A 44 -3.34 16.56 -14.03
CA GLY A 44 -4.13 15.55 -14.75
C GLY A 44 -4.96 14.74 -13.76
N GLU A 45 -4.34 14.25 -12.69
CA GLU A 45 -5.02 13.50 -11.63
C GLU A 45 -6.13 14.30 -10.96
N LYS A 46 -5.85 15.57 -10.63
CA LYS A 46 -6.88 16.46 -10.07
C LYS A 46 -8.05 16.64 -11.04
N ALA A 47 -7.80 16.80 -12.34
CA ALA A 47 -8.87 16.96 -13.32
C ALA A 47 -9.70 15.67 -13.47
N TYR A 48 -9.04 14.51 -13.60
CA TYR A 48 -9.69 13.21 -13.68
C TYR A 48 -10.57 12.93 -12.46
N LEU A 49 -10.05 13.11 -11.24
CA LEU A 49 -10.82 12.89 -10.02
C LEU A 49 -11.96 13.89 -9.86
N THR A 50 -11.78 15.14 -10.30
CA THR A 50 -12.85 16.15 -10.28
C THR A 50 -14.02 15.72 -11.15
N ASP A 51 -13.75 15.20 -12.35
CA ASP A 51 -14.78 14.68 -13.25
C ASP A 51 -15.43 13.39 -12.71
N HIS A 52 -14.60 12.43 -12.27
CA HIS A 52 -15.05 11.16 -11.71
C HIS A 52 -16.00 11.35 -10.51
N PHE A 53 -15.70 12.30 -9.62
CA PHE A 53 -16.51 12.58 -8.43
C PHE A 53 -17.60 13.64 -8.64
N ALA A 54 -17.79 14.18 -9.85
CA ALA A 54 -18.70 15.31 -10.10
C ALA A 54 -20.17 15.04 -9.70
N LYS A 55 -20.61 13.79 -9.75
CA LYS A 55 -21.99 13.37 -9.37
C LYS A 55 -22.06 12.69 -7.99
N SER A 56 -20.97 12.73 -7.24
CA SER A 56 -20.84 12.05 -5.95
C SER A 56 -20.91 13.05 -4.78
N PRO A 57 -21.11 12.57 -3.54
CA PRO A 57 -20.97 13.39 -2.33
C PRO A 57 -19.58 14.01 -2.14
N LEU A 58 -18.56 13.52 -2.86
CA LEU A 58 -17.18 14.03 -2.82
C LEU A 58 -16.93 15.16 -3.83
N ASN A 59 -17.95 15.62 -4.56
CA ASN A 59 -17.82 16.80 -5.41
C ASN A 59 -17.33 18.00 -4.57
N GLY A 60 -16.30 18.69 -5.04
CA GLY A 60 -15.67 19.82 -4.35
C GLY A 60 -14.64 19.43 -3.29
N PHE A 61 -14.57 18.16 -2.86
CA PHE A 61 -13.60 17.68 -1.86
C PHE A 61 -12.28 17.19 -2.48
N VAL A 62 -12.22 17.00 -3.80
CA VAL A 62 -11.02 16.53 -4.52
C VAL A 62 -9.74 17.31 -4.18
N PRO A 63 -9.74 18.65 -4.07
CA PRO A 63 -8.54 19.41 -3.71
C PRO A 63 -7.95 19.05 -2.33
N VAL A 64 -8.75 18.50 -1.42
CA VAL A 64 -8.32 18.04 -0.09
C VAL A 64 -8.02 16.55 -0.10
N ALA A 65 -8.87 15.75 -0.75
CA ALA A 65 -8.75 14.30 -0.79
C ALA A 65 -7.46 13.85 -1.51
N LEU A 66 -7.10 14.48 -2.64
CA LEU A 66 -5.93 14.08 -3.43
C LEU A 66 -4.60 14.23 -2.66
N PRO A 67 -4.29 15.36 -1.97
CA PRO A 67 -3.10 15.46 -1.11
C PRO A 67 -3.06 14.45 0.04
N VAL A 68 -4.19 14.25 0.72
CA VAL A 68 -4.26 13.31 1.84
C VAL A 68 -3.98 11.89 1.36
N LEU A 69 -4.63 11.48 0.27
CA LEU A 69 -4.41 10.17 -0.33
C LEU A 69 -2.97 10.00 -0.79
N THR A 70 -2.44 10.96 -1.55
CA THR A 70 -1.06 10.91 -2.07
C THR A 70 -0.04 10.80 -0.92
N THR A 71 -0.28 11.50 0.19
CA THR A 71 0.58 11.42 1.38
C THR A 71 0.53 10.03 2.02
N LEU A 72 -0.65 9.43 2.12
CA LEU A 72 -0.80 8.07 2.64
C LEU A 72 -0.12 7.05 1.73
N GLU A 73 -0.25 7.18 0.41
CA GLU A 73 0.38 6.29 -0.57
C GLU A 73 1.90 6.42 -0.55
N LEU A 74 2.44 7.65 -0.60
CA LEU A 74 3.89 7.86 -0.51
C LEU A 74 4.45 7.34 0.83
N GLY A 75 3.73 7.57 1.93
CA GLY A 75 4.09 7.00 3.23
C GLY A 75 4.06 5.47 3.22
N ALA A 76 3.00 4.86 2.69
CA ALA A 76 2.87 3.41 2.55
C ALA A 76 4.04 2.82 1.75
N GLY A 77 4.34 3.43 0.60
CA GLY A 77 5.42 3.01 -0.28
C GLY A 77 6.80 3.16 0.38
N ALA A 78 7.08 4.33 0.96
CA ALA A 78 8.38 4.63 1.56
C ALA A 78 8.66 3.77 2.79
N PHE A 79 7.72 3.69 3.74
CA PHE A 79 7.89 2.85 4.93
C PHE A 79 7.96 1.36 4.58
N SER A 80 7.23 0.89 3.56
CA SER A 80 7.34 -0.50 3.11
C SER A 80 8.70 -0.78 2.47
N ALA A 81 9.25 0.16 1.69
CA ALA A 81 10.58 0.03 1.11
C ALA A 81 11.68 0.03 2.18
N ILE A 82 11.60 0.95 3.15
CA ILE A 82 12.52 0.96 4.30
C ILE A 82 12.37 -0.35 5.10
N GLY A 83 11.13 -0.77 5.36
CA GLY A 83 10.82 -2.02 6.06
C GLY A 83 11.37 -3.26 5.38
N PHE A 84 11.34 -3.30 4.04
CA PHE A 84 11.98 -4.36 3.27
C PHE A 84 13.49 -4.45 3.61
N PHE A 85 14.20 -3.33 3.54
CA PHE A 85 15.62 -3.31 3.89
C PHE A 85 15.86 -3.58 5.38
N SER A 86 15.02 -3.08 6.29
CA SER A 86 15.15 -3.35 7.71
C SER A 86 15.03 -4.85 8.02
N VAL A 87 14.04 -5.54 7.46
CA VAL A 87 13.90 -7.00 7.63
C VAL A 87 15.07 -7.74 6.95
N ALA A 88 15.47 -7.32 5.75
CA ALA A 88 16.58 -7.94 5.01
C ALA A 88 17.96 -7.74 5.69
N LEU A 89 18.09 -6.75 6.56
CA LEU A 89 19.32 -6.48 7.31
C LEU A 89 19.22 -6.94 8.76
N GLY A 90 18.13 -7.62 9.16
CA GLY A 90 17.92 -8.08 10.53
C GLY A 90 17.72 -6.94 11.54
N GLN A 91 17.30 -5.76 11.09
CA GLN A 91 17.11 -4.54 11.90
C GLN A 91 15.70 -4.41 12.49
N GLY A 92 14.82 -5.39 12.25
CA GLY A 92 13.45 -5.45 12.76
C GLY A 92 12.37 -5.08 11.73
N ASN A 93 11.12 -5.10 12.17
CA ASN A 93 9.91 -5.03 11.34
C ASN A 93 9.10 -3.72 11.48
N ALA A 94 9.47 -2.82 12.40
CA ALA A 94 8.66 -1.66 12.75
C ALA A 94 8.32 -0.76 11.55
N MET A 95 9.27 -0.57 10.63
CA MET A 95 9.06 0.22 9.41
C MET A 95 8.13 -0.49 8.42
N GLY A 96 8.25 -1.82 8.28
CA GLY A 96 7.33 -2.61 7.48
C GLY A 96 5.90 -2.55 8.01
N LEU A 97 5.74 -2.65 9.33
CA LEU A 97 4.45 -2.48 10.01
C LEU A 97 3.81 -1.11 9.72
N MET A 98 4.58 -0.03 9.83
CA MET A 98 4.12 1.32 9.49
C MET A 98 3.68 1.42 8.03
N GLY A 99 4.45 0.83 7.11
CA GLY A 99 4.11 0.75 5.69
C GLY A 99 2.76 0.07 5.45
N MET A 100 2.54 -1.08 6.08
CA MET A 100 1.27 -1.81 5.98
C MET A 100 0.09 -1.02 6.56
N LEU A 101 0.27 -0.32 7.69
CA LEU A 101 -0.77 0.52 8.28
C LEU A 101 -1.18 1.67 7.36
N PHE A 102 -0.22 2.34 6.73
CA PHE A 102 -0.50 3.40 5.75
C PHE A 102 -1.19 2.82 4.50
N ALA A 103 -0.72 1.67 4.02
CA ALA A 103 -1.28 0.96 2.87
C ALA A 103 -2.75 0.59 3.06
N VAL A 104 -3.09 -0.02 4.21
CA VAL A 104 -4.48 -0.36 4.57
C VAL A 104 -5.36 0.89 4.60
N LYS A 105 -4.87 2.00 5.17
CA LYS A 105 -5.59 3.28 5.18
C LYS A 105 -5.79 3.83 3.77
N ALA A 106 -4.77 3.81 2.93
CA ALA A 106 -4.85 4.28 1.54
C ALA A 106 -5.88 3.49 0.74
N ILE A 107 -5.83 2.15 0.76
CA ILE A 107 -6.83 1.30 0.09
C ILE A 107 -8.23 1.54 0.64
N PHE A 108 -8.38 1.70 1.96
CA PHE A 108 -9.67 1.97 2.57
C PHE A 108 -10.27 3.30 2.05
N PHE A 109 -9.49 4.38 1.98
CA PHE A 109 -9.96 5.65 1.43
C PHE A 109 -10.27 5.57 -0.07
N LEU A 110 -9.44 4.88 -0.85
CA LEU A 110 -9.72 4.61 -2.27
C LEU A 110 -11.06 3.88 -2.41
N PHE A 111 -11.25 2.79 -1.66
CA PHE A 111 -12.48 1.99 -1.69
C PHE A 111 -13.71 2.82 -1.31
N LEU A 112 -13.60 3.61 -0.25
CA LEU A 112 -14.68 4.50 0.19
C LEU A 112 -15.02 5.53 -0.89
N GLY A 113 -14.00 6.13 -1.51
CA GLY A 113 -14.18 7.06 -2.63
C GLY A 113 -14.99 6.42 -3.77
N GLN A 114 -14.57 5.23 -4.22
CA GLN A 114 -15.26 4.48 -5.27
C GLN A 114 -16.73 4.18 -4.88
N ARG A 115 -17.00 3.79 -3.63
CA ARG A 115 -18.36 3.54 -3.14
C ARG A 115 -19.23 4.80 -3.13
N LEU A 116 -18.67 5.94 -2.72
CA LEU A 116 -19.37 7.23 -2.73
C LEU A 116 -19.63 7.73 -4.16
N ALA A 117 -18.75 7.42 -5.11
CA ALA A 117 -18.96 7.66 -6.54
C ALA A 117 -19.94 6.69 -7.20
N LYS A 118 -20.39 5.65 -6.48
CA LYS A 118 -21.16 4.51 -7.02
C LYS A 118 -20.42 3.74 -8.12
N ASP A 119 -19.09 3.82 -8.13
CA ASP A 119 -18.24 2.95 -8.94
C ASP A 119 -18.01 1.62 -8.20
N TYR A 120 -18.96 0.70 -8.35
CA TYR A 120 -18.92 -0.60 -7.71
C TYR A 120 -17.82 -1.50 -8.27
N ALA A 121 -17.49 -1.35 -9.55
CA ALA A 121 -16.45 -2.14 -10.21
C ALA A 121 -15.06 -1.71 -9.70
N GLY A 122 -14.79 -0.40 -9.66
CA GLY A 122 -13.57 0.16 -9.08
C GLY A 122 -13.43 -0.16 -7.59
N ALA A 123 -14.52 -0.13 -6.83
CA ALA A 123 -14.50 -0.55 -5.43
C ALA A 123 -14.18 -2.05 -5.27
N ALA A 124 -14.74 -2.92 -6.13
CA ALA A 124 -14.47 -4.36 -6.08
C ALA A 124 -13.00 -4.68 -6.42
N SER A 125 -12.41 -3.98 -7.39
CA SER A 125 -11.00 -4.18 -7.75
C SER A 125 -10.01 -3.84 -6.64
N LEU A 126 -10.44 -3.09 -5.61
CA LEU A 126 -9.60 -2.72 -4.47
C LEU A 126 -9.56 -3.79 -3.36
N VAL A 127 -10.48 -4.75 -3.35
CA VAL A 127 -10.54 -5.80 -2.33
C VAL A 127 -9.28 -6.69 -2.31
N PRO A 128 -8.73 -7.16 -3.45
CA PRO A 128 -7.48 -7.92 -3.44
C PRO A 128 -6.30 -7.13 -2.88
N TYR A 129 -6.19 -5.84 -3.20
CA TYR A 129 -5.14 -4.98 -2.64
C TYR A 129 -5.32 -4.77 -1.13
N PHE A 130 -6.55 -4.68 -0.65
CA PHE A 130 -6.82 -4.62 0.79
C PHE A 130 -6.35 -5.90 1.49
N LEU A 131 -6.67 -7.08 0.94
CA LEU A 131 -6.24 -8.36 1.48
C LEU A 131 -4.71 -8.52 1.46
N LEU A 132 -4.05 -8.06 0.40
CA LEU A 132 -2.59 -7.98 0.33
C LEU A 132 -2.03 -7.15 1.50
N CYS A 133 -2.54 -5.92 1.70
CA CYS A 133 -2.05 -5.02 2.75
C CYS A 133 -2.36 -5.56 4.16
N ALA A 134 -3.55 -6.11 4.36
CA ALA A 134 -3.98 -6.68 5.64
C ALA A 134 -3.20 -7.97 5.98
N GLY A 135 -2.93 -8.82 4.98
CA GLY A 135 -2.06 -9.99 5.14
C GLY A 135 -0.65 -9.59 5.52
N GLY A 136 -0.08 -8.62 4.81
CA GLY A 136 1.24 -8.05 5.15
C GLY A 136 1.27 -7.48 6.57
N LEU A 137 0.22 -6.75 6.98
CA LEU A 137 0.09 -6.24 8.34
C LEU A 137 0.12 -7.37 9.38
N TYR A 138 -0.63 -8.44 9.16
CA TYR A 138 -0.70 -9.58 10.06
C TYR A 138 0.67 -10.28 10.23
N PHE A 139 1.45 -10.44 9.17
CA PHE A 139 2.79 -11.04 9.26
C PHE A 139 3.81 -10.10 9.90
N HIS A 140 3.71 -8.79 9.66
CA HIS A 140 4.55 -7.83 10.36
C HIS A 140 4.23 -7.76 11.86
N LEU A 141 3.00 -8.01 12.29
CA LEU A 141 2.64 -8.06 13.72
C LEU A 141 3.21 -9.27 14.48
N GLN A 142 3.71 -10.29 13.78
CA GLN A 142 4.25 -11.52 14.39
C GLN A 142 5.78 -11.53 14.49
N GLY A 143 6.45 -10.53 13.91
CA GLY A 143 7.91 -10.43 13.89
C GLY A 143 8.49 -9.67 15.07
#